data_AF-A0A2H6JZC7-F1
#
_entry.id   AF-A0A2H6JZC7-F1
#
_cell.length_a   1.000
_cell.length_b   1.000
_cell.length_c   1.000
_cell.angle_alpha   90.00
_cell.angle_beta   90.00
_cell.angle_gamma   90.00
#
_symmetry.space_group_name_H-M   'P 1'
#
loop_
_entity.id
_entity.type
_entity.pdbx_description
1 polymer ?
#
loop_
_entity_poly.entity_id
_entity_poly.type
_entity_poly.pdbx_seq_one_letter_code
_entity_poly.pdbx_strand_id
1 'polypeptide(L)'
;MLLVFAAGLTAYGVHELNEAALIPSVVEHVWDINPPLNPDGSYPALHEKGSIGLILKSLVGYNGNPSLTEVLAYLGYWLTVGYYVLSGGQRSAKADAGKKGSSGVVKY
;
A
#
# COMPACT_ATOMS: atom_id res chain seq x y z
N MET A 1 8.17 -7.04 3.72
CA MET A 1 7.53 -6.18 4.75
C MET A 1 7.68 -4.69 4.47
N LEU A 2 8.86 -4.17 4.09
CA LEU A 2 9.02 -2.73 3.79
C LEU A 2 8.04 -2.17 2.74
N LEU A 3 7.73 -2.90 1.68
CA LEU A 3 6.76 -2.46 0.66
C LEU A 3 5.34 -2.31 1.23
N VAL A 4 4.93 -3.23 2.10
CA VAL A 4 3.61 -3.19 2.75
C VAL A 4 3.54 -2.03 3.73
N PHE A 5 4.62 -1.81 4.49
CA PHE A 5 4.74 -0.67 5.40
C PHE A 5 4.69 0.67 4.66
N ALA A 6 5.41 0.79 3.54
CA ALA A 6 5.35 1.97 2.69
C ALA A 6 3.97 2.17 2.05
N ALA A 7 3.26 1.11 1.69
CA ALA A 7 1.88 1.20 1.22
C ALA A 7 0.97 1.77 2.32
N GLY A 8 1.11 1.29 3.55
CA GLY A 8 0.37 1.79 4.72
C GLY A 8 0.64 3.27 4.99
N LEU A 9 1.91 3.68 5.02
CA LEU A 9 2.30 5.09 5.15
C LEU A 9 1.79 5.97 4.01
N THR A 10 1.72 5.43 2.78
CA THR A 10 1.21 6.19 1.62
C THR A 10 -0.28 6.47 1.78
N ALA A 11 -1.08 5.46 2.10
CA ALA A 11 -2.52 5.64 2.33
C ALA A 11 -2.78 6.56 3.53
N TYR A 12 -2.05 6.36 4.64
CA TYR A 12 -2.15 7.21 5.81
C TYR A 12 -1.75 8.67 5.52
N GLY A 13 -0.69 8.89 4.75
CA GLY A 13 -0.30 10.23 4.32
C GLY A 13 -1.37 10.94 3.49
N VAL A 14 -2.07 10.21 2.61
CA VAL A 14 -3.20 10.77 1.84
C VAL A 14 -4.37 11.12 2.74
N HIS A 15 -4.67 10.29 3.75
CA HIS A 15 -5.68 10.59 4.76
C HIS A 15 -5.40 11.93 5.47
N GLU A 16 -4.17 12.13 5.95
CA GLU A 16 -3.76 13.39 6.60
C GLU A 16 -3.84 14.58 5.62
N LEU A 17 -3.53 14.37 4.33
CA LEU A 17 -3.70 15.40 3.30
C LEU A 17 -5.17 15.70 2.99
N ASN A 18 -6.06 14.72 3.14
CA ASN A 18 -7.50 14.91 3.07
C ASN A 18 -7.99 15.77 4.25
N GLU A 19 -7.55 15.44 5.47
CA GLU A 19 -7.87 16.22 6.67
C GLU A 19 -7.31 17.65 6.61
N ALA A 20 -6.12 17.83 6.03
CA ALA A 20 -5.51 19.14 5.80
C ALA A 20 -6.15 19.93 4.63
N ALA A 21 -7.19 19.39 3.98
CA ALA A 21 -7.85 19.97 2.80
C ALA A 21 -6.91 20.24 1.61
N LEU A 22 -5.75 19.58 1.56
CA LEU A 22 -4.79 19.69 0.45
C LEU A 22 -5.19 18.79 -0.73
N ILE A 23 -5.78 17.64 -0.43
CA ILE A 23 -6.33 16.72 -1.43
C ILE A 23 -7.81 16.51 -1.10
N PRO A 24 -8.75 16.69 -2.04
CA PRO A 24 -10.15 16.40 -1.76
C PRO A 24 -10.36 14.88 -1.61
N SER A 25 -11.15 14.45 -0.63
CA SER A 25 -11.51 13.02 -0.45
C SER A 25 -12.30 12.44 -1.62
N VAL A 26 -13.00 13.30 -2.37
CA VAL A 26 -13.96 13.00 -3.46
C VAL A 26 -15.18 12.22 -2.98
N VAL A 27 -14.97 11.09 -2.31
CA VAL A 27 -15.98 10.34 -1.55
C VAL A 27 -15.36 10.07 -0.19
N GLU A 28 -16.00 10.55 0.88
CA GLU A 28 -15.46 10.46 2.25
C GLU A 28 -15.33 9.02 2.74
N HIS A 29 -16.34 8.18 2.46
CA HIS A 29 -16.38 6.80 2.93
C HIS A 29 -16.84 5.92 1.77
N VAL A 30 -15.91 5.22 1.14
CA VAL A 30 -16.25 4.25 0.07
C VAL A 30 -16.93 3.01 0.67
N TRP A 31 -16.52 2.64 1.88
CA TRP A 31 -17.15 1.64 2.71
C TRP A 31 -17.01 2.05 4.18
N ASP A 32 -17.73 1.35 5.07
CA ASP A 32 -17.52 1.43 6.52
C ASP A 32 -17.66 0.04 7.11
N ILE A 33 -16.56 -0.50 7.63
CA ILE A 33 -16.49 -1.79 8.33
C ILE A 33 -16.17 -1.62 9.81
N ASN A 34 -16.20 -0.38 10.31
CA ASN A 34 -15.92 -0.14 11.72
C ASN A 34 -17.03 -0.72 12.60
N PRO A 35 -16.68 -1.49 13.64
CA PRO A 35 -17.65 -1.94 14.62
C PRO A 35 -18.22 -0.74 15.40
N PRO A 36 -19.47 -0.80 15.87
CA PRO A 36 -20.03 0.26 16.71
C PRO A 36 -19.21 0.43 18.01
N LEU A 37 -19.25 1.63 18.58
CA LEU A 37 -18.61 1.94 19.86
C LEU A 37 -19.11 0.99 20.96
N ASN A 38 -18.22 0.71 21.91
CA ASN A 38 -18.59 -0.03 23.12
C ASN A 38 -19.62 0.75 23.95
N PRO A 39 -20.36 0.10 24.87
CA PRO A 39 -21.34 0.77 25.72
C PRO A 39 -20.75 1.90 26.60
N ASP A 40 -19.45 1.86 26.86
CA ASP A 40 -18.70 2.88 27.61
C ASP A 40 -18.16 4.02 26.72
N GLY A 41 -18.45 3.99 25.41
CA GLY A 41 -17.99 4.96 24.42
C GLY A 41 -16.56 4.73 23.90
N SER A 42 -15.88 3.68 24.35
CA SER A 42 -14.54 3.33 23.87
C SER A 42 -14.56 2.67 22.49
N TYR A 43 -13.47 2.81 21.74
CA TYR A 43 -13.30 2.15 20.44
C TYR A 43 -12.99 0.65 20.64
N PRO A 44 -13.73 -0.27 19.99
CA PRO A 44 -13.38 -1.69 19.95
C PRO A 44 -11.98 -1.92 19.38
N ALA A 45 -11.32 -3.03 19.75
CA ALA A 45 -9.93 -3.26 19.39
C ALA A 45 -9.65 -3.20 17.87
N LEU A 46 -10.56 -3.75 17.05
CA LEU A 46 -10.46 -3.77 15.59
C LEU A 46 -11.00 -2.52 14.89
N HIS A 47 -11.60 -1.59 15.63
CA HIS A 47 -11.95 -0.29 15.07
C HIS A 47 -10.68 0.42 14.59
N GLU A 48 -10.71 1.20 13.51
CA GLU A 48 -9.49 1.88 13.01
C GLU A 48 -8.84 2.81 14.05
N LYS A 49 -9.64 3.42 14.92
CA LYS A 49 -9.23 4.21 16.11
C LYS A 49 -9.03 3.38 17.39
N GLY A 50 -9.23 2.07 17.31
CA GLY A 50 -8.97 1.12 18.39
C GLY A 50 -7.48 0.78 18.53
N SER A 51 -7.13 0.10 19.62
CA SER A 51 -5.73 -0.23 19.92
C SER A 51 -5.04 -1.09 18.86
N ILE A 52 -5.73 -2.09 18.32
CA ILE A 52 -5.19 -2.96 17.26
C ILE A 52 -5.32 -2.28 15.90
N GLY A 53 -6.46 -1.63 15.63
CA GLY A 53 -6.69 -0.94 14.37
C GLY A 53 -5.68 0.16 14.08
N LEU A 54 -5.26 0.96 15.07
CA LEU A 54 -4.24 2.00 14.89
C LEU A 54 -2.87 1.42 14.50
N ILE A 55 -2.49 0.29 15.11
CA ILE A 55 -1.25 -0.41 14.77
C ILE A 55 -1.34 -0.95 13.35
N LEU A 56 -2.47 -1.53 12.97
CA LEU A 56 -2.66 -2.03 11.60
C LEU A 56 -2.75 -0.90 10.57
N LYS A 57 -3.32 0.25 10.95
CA LYS A 57 -3.41 1.44 10.10
C LYS A 57 -2.03 1.94 9.75
N SER A 58 -1.16 2.08 10.74
CA SER A 58 0.23 2.53 10.55
C SER A 58 1.15 1.49 9.91
N LEU A 59 0.99 0.20 10.21
CA LEU A 59 1.91 -0.84 9.71
C LEU A 59 1.53 -1.42 8.35
N VAL A 60 0.23 -1.52 8.05
CA VAL A 60 -0.30 -2.26 6.90
C VAL A 60 -1.26 -1.42 6.04
N GLY A 61 -1.70 -0.26 6.52
CA GLY A 61 -2.67 0.60 5.85
C GLY A 61 -4.13 0.24 6.13
N TYR A 62 -4.42 -0.42 7.26
CA TYR A 62 -5.80 -0.71 7.65
C TYR A 62 -6.62 0.59 7.82
N ASN A 63 -7.69 0.74 7.05
CA ASN A 63 -8.68 1.78 7.26
C ASN A 63 -10.08 1.16 7.15
N GLY A 64 -10.87 1.31 8.21
CA GLY A 64 -12.24 0.79 8.29
C GLY A 64 -13.23 1.58 7.42
N ASN A 65 -12.90 2.82 7.10
CA ASN A 65 -13.74 3.77 6.40
C ASN A 65 -12.89 4.73 5.53
N PRO A 66 -12.20 4.25 4.49
CA PRO A 66 -11.32 5.08 3.70
C PRO A 66 -12.09 5.95 2.69
N SER A 67 -11.47 7.08 2.37
CA SER A 67 -11.88 7.92 1.26
C SER A 67 -11.51 7.31 -0.09
N LEU A 68 -12.16 7.77 -1.17
CA LEU A 68 -11.84 7.32 -2.53
C LEU A 68 -10.39 7.62 -2.90
N THR A 69 -9.86 8.78 -2.49
CA THR A 69 -8.45 9.13 -2.74
C THR A 69 -7.48 8.23 -2.01
N GLU A 70 -7.77 7.78 -0.79
CA GLU A 70 -6.93 6.82 -0.08
C GLU A 70 -6.89 5.46 -0.79
N VAL A 71 -8.05 4.97 -1.25
CA VAL A 71 -8.14 3.71 -2.00
C VAL A 71 -7.33 3.79 -3.29
N LEU A 72 -7.47 4.90 -4.03
CA LEU A 72 -6.70 5.13 -5.26
C LEU A 72 -5.21 5.23 -5.00
N ALA A 73 -4.79 5.88 -3.90
CA ALA A 73 -3.39 5.98 -3.52
C ALA A 73 -2.79 4.61 -3.18
N TYR A 74 -3.51 3.78 -2.42
CA TYR A 74 -3.07 2.45 -2.06
C TYR A 74 -2.96 1.52 -3.28
N LEU A 75 -3.96 1.55 -4.18
CA LEU A 75 -3.92 0.80 -5.43
C LEU A 75 -2.81 1.31 -6.36
N GLY A 76 -2.64 2.62 -6.48
CA GLY A 76 -1.59 3.26 -7.27
C GLY A 76 -0.19 2.86 -6.80
N TYR A 77 0.02 2.78 -5.49
CA TYR A 77 1.27 2.27 -4.90
C TYR A 77 1.56 0.85 -5.38
N TRP A 78 0.61 -0.08 -5.21
CA TRP A 78 0.81 -1.48 -5.60
C TRP A 78 0.95 -1.71 -7.09
N LEU A 79 0.22 -0.96 -7.92
CA LEU A 79 0.38 -0.98 -9.38
C LEU A 79 1.78 -0.53 -9.79
N THR A 80 2.28 0.54 -9.17
CA THR A 80 3.63 1.07 -9.45
C THR A 80 4.70 0.07 -9.03
N VAL A 81 4.62 -0.46 -7.82
CA VAL A 81 5.56 -1.47 -7.32
C VAL A 81 5.51 -2.74 -8.18
N GLY A 82 4.30 -3.24 -8.48
CA GLY A 82 4.09 -4.42 -9.31
C GLY A 82 4.68 -4.25 -10.72
N TYR A 83 4.47 -3.08 -11.33
CA TYR A 83 5.07 -2.75 -12.63
C TYR A 83 6.61 -2.82 -12.58
N TYR A 84 7.27 -2.22 -11.59
CA TYR A 84 8.73 -2.26 -11.48
C TYR A 84 9.28 -3.66 -11.19
N VAL A 85 8.59 -4.44 -10.36
CA VAL A 85 9.01 -5.82 -10.04
C VAL A 85 8.91 -6.70 -11.29
N LEU A 86 7.80 -6.63 -12.02
CA LEU A 86 7.56 -7.45 -13.22
C LEU A 86 8.44 -7.01 -14.40
N SER A 87 8.66 -5.71 -14.59
CA SER A 87 9.53 -5.17 -15.66
C SER A 87 11.02 -5.34 -15.35
N GLY A 88 11.40 -5.36 -14.08
CA GLY A 88 12.78 -5.58 -13.63
C GLY A 88 13.28 -7.01 -13.88
N GLY A 89 12.42 -8.02 -13.69
CA GLY A 89 12.78 -9.43 -13.89
C GLY A 89 13.22 -9.77 -15.32
N GLN A 90 12.62 -9.09 -16.32
CA GLN A 90 12.98 -9.29 -17.72
C GLN A 90 14.37 -8.75 -18.06
N ARG A 91 14.86 -7.73 -17.36
CA ARG A 91 16.20 -7.16 -17.55
C ARG A 91 17.28 -8.09 -17.01
N SER A 92 17.05 -8.68 -15.84
CA SER A 92 17.97 -9.64 -15.22
C SER A 92 18.07 -10.94 -16.03
N ALA A 93 16.95 -11.48 -16.53
CA ALA A 93 16.95 -12.67 -17.37
C ALA A 93 17.66 -12.47 -18.72
N LYS A 94 17.50 -11.29 -19.34
CA LYS A 94 18.15 -10.95 -20.61
C LYS A 94 19.66 -10.71 -20.46
N ALA A 95 20.10 -10.15 -19.32
CA ALA A 95 21.52 -9.97 -19.01
C ALA A 95 22.26 -11.29 -18.78
N ASP A 96 21.61 -12.26 -18.12
CA ASP A 96 22.19 -13.56 -17.82
C ASP A 96 22.29 -14.47 -19.06
N ALA A 97 21.27 -14.41 -19.94
CA ALA A 97 21.31 -15.05 -21.25
C ALA A 97 22.44 -14.51 -22.16
N GLY A 98 22.70 -13.20 -22.11
CA GLY A 98 23.80 -12.57 -22.86
C GLY A 98 25.19 -13.01 -22.40
N LYS A 99 25.39 -13.20 -21.08
CA LYS A 99 26.65 -13.74 -20.53
C LYS A 99 26.88 -15.20 -20.95
N LYS A 100 25.84 -16.03 -20.91
CA LYS A 100 25.93 -17.45 -21.28
C LYS A 100 26.21 -17.66 -22.77
N GLY A 101 25.65 -16.80 -23.64
CA GLY A 101 25.94 -16.79 -25.07
C GLY A 101 27.36 -16.34 -25.41
N SER A 102 27.93 -15.38 -24.67
CA SER A 102 29.29 -14.89 -24.91
C SER A 102 30.37 -15.86 -24.40
N SER A 103 30.11 -16.63 -23.34
CA SER A 103 31.11 -17.53 -22.76
C SER A 103 31.27 -18.86 -23.52
N GLY A 104 30.32 -19.20 -24.41
CA GLY A 104 30.37 -20.40 -25.25
C GLY A 104 31.13 -20.25 -26.57
N VAL A 105 31.67 -19.06 -26.88
CA VAL A 105 32.30 -18.76 -28.18
C VAL A 105 33.83 -18.89 -28.17
N VAL A 106 34.47 -19.18 -27.03
CA VAL A 106 35.92 -19.44 -27.02
C VAL A 106 36.17 -20.92 -27.37
N LYS A 107 36.15 -21.21 -28.68
CA LYS A 107 36.74 -22.43 -29.26
C LYS A 107 38.18 -22.13 -29.70
N TYR A 108 39.05 -23.07 -29.35
CA TYR A 108 40.48 -23.21 -29.67
C TYR A 108 40.87 -22.84 -31.11
#